data_AF-A0A0F9DC97-F1
#
_entry.id   AF-A0A0F9DC97-F1
#
_cell.length_a   1.000
_cell.length_b   1.000
_cell.length_c   1.000
_cell.angle_alpha   90.00
_cell.angle_beta   90.00
_cell.angle_gamma   90.00
#
_symmetry.space_group_name_H-M   'P 1'
#
loop_
_entity.id
_entity.type
_entity.pdbx_description
1 polymer ?
#
loop_
_entity_poly.entity_id
_entity_poly.type
_entity_poly.pdbx_seq_one_letter_code
_entity_poly.pdbx_strand_id
1 'polypeptide(L)'
;MSPLTDRSQAKESGFAQVRAALSKFKGTVASAEFGVWGGELIDPNTGKKRVPREFLEVTCTDVEVLEVSEDLSMEIDEWNFRVNCSEYNGSFWVDKFLASADEHKVQIPEGLVGKVITWVKDSITYEFKNGETGKAENFIIEAIEGDAPKAAKPKPAVKPKATAKAAAP
;
A
#
# COMPACT_ATOMS: atom_id res chain seq x y z
N MET A 1 19.72 2.36 -16.71
CA MET A 1 19.67 2.53 -15.25
C MET A 1 20.55 1.48 -14.62
N SER A 2 21.53 1.86 -13.81
CA SER A 2 22.34 0.91 -13.03
C SER A 2 21.50 0.39 -11.86
N PRO A 3 21.59 -0.90 -11.50
CA PRO A 3 20.83 -1.45 -10.38
C PRO A 3 21.29 -0.82 -9.05
N LEU A 4 20.33 -0.41 -8.22
CA LEU A 4 20.57 0.12 -6.87
C LEU A 4 21.04 -1.03 -5.95
N THR A 5 22.35 -1.11 -5.72
CA THR A 5 22.98 -2.14 -4.87
C THR A 5 23.23 -1.68 -3.43
N ASP A 6 22.89 -0.44 -3.07
CA ASP A 6 23.13 0.14 -1.74
C ASP A 6 21.83 0.72 -1.13
N ARG A 7 21.51 0.29 0.10
CA ARG A 7 20.35 0.78 0.89
C ARG A 7 20.42 2.27 1.20
N SER A 8 21.60 2.87 1.24
CA SER A 8 21.76 4.31 1.48
C SER A 8 21.43 5.14 0.23
N GLN A 9 21.65 4.61 -0.97
CA GLN A 9 21.22 5.23 -2.23
C GLN A 9 19.70 5.16 -2.43
N ALA A 10 19.01 4.20 -1.81
CA ALA A 10 17.54 4.14 -1.83
C ALA A 10 16.90 5.34 -1.09
N LYS A 11 17.57 5.93 -0.10
CA LYS A 11 17.08 7.13 0.62
C LYS A 11 17.08 8.39 -0.23
N GLU A 12 17.94 8.47 -1.24
CA GLU A 12 18.01 9.56 -2.23
C GLU A 12 17.45 9.14 -3.60
N SER A 13 16.93 7.91 -3.70
CA SER A 13 16.29 7.41 -4.92
C SER A 13 14.89 8.01 -5.08
N GLY A 14 14.39 8.03 -6.32
CA GLY A 14 13.08 8.59 -6.65
C GLY A 14 11.94 8.01 -5.79
N PHE A 15 12.04 6.76 -5.34
CA PHE A 15 11.02 6.14 -4.50
C PHE A 15 10.89 6.77 -3.11
N ALA A 16 12.00 7.19 -2.48
CA ALA A 16 11.95 7.86 -1.18
C ALA A 16 11.39 9.27 -1.30
N GLN A 17 11.75 9.99 -2.37
CA GLN A 17 11.18 11.30 -2.68
C GLN A 17 9.69 11.20 -2.96
N VAL A 18 9.27 10.23 -3.80
CA VAL A 18 7.86 9.95 -4.08
C VAL A 18 7.11 9.67 -2.78
N ARG A 19 7.64 8.82 -1.90
CA ARG A 19 7.00 8.54 -0.61
C ARG A 19 6.85 9.79 0.25
N ALA A 20 7.84 10.67 0.24
CA ALA A 20 7.81 11.93 0.99
C ALA A 20 6.79 12.92 0.39
N ALA A 21 6.80 13.07 -0.93
CA ALA A 21 5.99 14.03 -1.68
C ALA A 21 4.53 13.61 -1.84
N LEU A 22 4.23 12.31 -1.95
CA LEU A 22 2.87 11.81 -2.19
C LEU A 22 2.00 12.03 -0.96
N SER A 23 0.99 12.91 -1.07
CA SER A 23 0.07 13.25 0.03
C SER A 23 -1.29 12.57 -0.15
N LYS A 24 -1.73 12.38 -1.39
CA LYS A 24 -3.02 11.77 -1.69
C LYS A 24 -2.99 11.05 -3.03
N PHE A 25 -3.55 9.85 -3.08
CA PHE A 25 -3.70 9.10 -4.31
C PHE A 25 -4.95 8.23 -4.26
N LYS A 26 -5.43 7.84 -5.44
CA LYS A 26 -6.46 6.85 -5.61
C LYS A 26 -5.85 5.61 -6.25
N GLY A 27 -6.32 4.42 -5.88
CA GLY A 27 -5.86 3.20 -6.52
C GLY A 27 -6.80 2.03 -6.24
N THR A 28 -6.72 1.01 -7.11
CA THR A 28 -7.39 -0.26 -6.91
C THR A 28 -6.53 -1.14 -6.01
N VAL A 29 -7.07 -1.62 -4.90
CA VAL A 29 -6.32 -2.53 -4.02
C VAL A 29 -6.19 -3.91 -4.68
N ALA A 30 -4.98 -4.26 -5.10
CA ALA A 30 -4.68 -5.56 -5.68
C ALA A 30 -4.45 -6.64 -4.61
N SER A 31 -3.82 -6.28 -3.49
CA SER A 31 -3.62 -7.17 -2.35
C SER A 31 -3.58 -6.40 -1.03
N ALA A 32 -3.99 -7.09 0.04
CA ALA A 32 -3.86 -6.63 1.41
C ALA A 32 -3.49 -7.84 2.28
N GLU A 33 -2.27 -7.87 2.82
CA GLU A 33 -1.71 -9.06 3.46
C GLU A 33 -1.02 -8.72 4.78
N PHE A 34 -1.28 -9.52 5.83
CA PHE A 34 -0.55 -9.41 7.08
C PHE A 34 0.84 -10.02 6.96
N GLY A 35 1.84 -9.31 7.47
CA GLY A 35 3.22 -9.72 7.50
C GLY A 35 3.88 -9.43 8.85
N VAL A 36 5.09 -9.95 9.01
CA VAL A 36 5.92 -9.78 10.21
C VAL A 36 7.23 -9.10 9.86
N TRP A 37 7.59 -8.08 10.63
CA TRP A 37 8.88 -7.41 10.62
C TRP A 37 9.89 -8.15 11.49
N GLY A 38 11.08 -8.36 10.91
CA GLY A 38 12.25 -8.83 11.64
C GLY A 38 12.20 -10.33 11.96
N GLY A 39 13.34 -10.83 12.47
CA GLY A 39 13.42 -12.18 13.01
C GLY A 39 12.83 -12.26 14.42
N GLU A 40 12.76 -13.48 14.96
CA GLU A 40 12.31 -13.72 16.32
C GLU A 40 13.17 -12.92 17.33
N LEU A 41 12.55 -11.96 18.01
CA LEU A 41 13.23 -11.15 19.03
C LEU A 41 13.04 -11.80 20.39
N ILE A 42 14.12 -12.05 21.12
CA ILE A 42 14.06 -12.50 22.52
C ILE A 42 14.26 -11.30 23.42
N ASP A 43 13.40 -11.14 24.42
CA ASP A 43 13.55 -10.12 25.42
C ASP A 43 14.77 -10.44 26.31
N PRO A 44 15.80 -9.57 26.35
CA PRO A 44 17.04 -9.88 27.05
C PRO A 44 16.89 -9.92 28.58
N ASN A 45 15.83 -9.33 29.14
CA ASN A 45 15.58 -9.28 30.58
C ASN A 45 14.72 -10.45 31.06
N THR A 46 13.88 -11.00 30.19
CA THR A 46 12.90 -12.05 30.56
C THR A 46 13.14 -13.38 29.85
N GLY A 47 14.00 -13.43 28.84
CA GLY A 47 14.29 -14.63 28.04
C GLY A 47 13.12 -15.13 27.19
N LYS A 48 11.99 -14.40 27.18
CA LYS A 48 10.79 -14.77 26.42
C LYS A 48 10.85 -14.22 25.00
N LYS A 49 10.27 -14.96 24.05
CA LYS A 49 10.01 -14.45 22.70
C LYS A 49 9.12 -13.22 22.81
N ARG A 50 9.55 -12.12 22.21
CA ARG A 50 8.73 -10.93 22.02
C ARG A 50 7.73 -11.21 20.91
N VAL A 51 6.55 -10.62 21.05
CA VAL A 51 5.54 -10.65 19.99
C VAL A 51 6.18 -10.02 18.73
N PRO A 52 6.11 -10.70 17.57
CA PRO A 52 6.61 -10.16 16.33
C PRO A 52 5.96 -8.82 16.02
N ARG A 53 6.70 -7.94 15.35
CA ARG A 53 6.12 -6.69 14.87
C ARG A 53 5.31 -6.97 13.62
N GLU A 54 4.00 -6.92 13.70
CA GLU A 54 3.11 -7.18 12.57
C GLU A 54 2.86 -5.92 11.74
N PHE A 55 2.53 -6.10 10.46
CA PHE A 55 2.08 -5.04 9.57
C PHE A 55 1.02 -5.56 8.61
N LEU A 56 0.18 -4.66 8.12
CA LEU A 56 -0.64 -4.89 6.94
C LEU A 56 0.05 -4.21 5.75
N GLU A 57 0.43 -4.98 4.75
CA GLU A 57 0.91 -4.46 3.46
C GLU A 57 -0.27 -4.33 2.51
N VAL A 58 -0.45 -3.14 1.96
CA VAL A 58 -1.48 -2.84 0.96
C VAL A 58 -0.78 -2.52 -0.34
N THR A 59 -1.15 -3.22 -1.40
CA THR A 59 -0.65 -2.99 -2.76
C THR A 59 -1.79 -2.48 -3.62
N CYS A 60 -1.56 -1.33 -4.26
CA CYS A 60 -2.49 -0.67 -5.17
C CYS A 60 -1.96 -0.69 -6.61
N THR A 61 -2.87 -0.91 -7.56
CA THR A 61 -2.66 -0.75 -9.00
C THR A 61 -3.55 0.35 -9.55
N ASP A 62 -3.33 0.74 -10.80
CA ASP A 62 -4.09 1.81 -11.47
C ASP A 62 -4.05 3.11 -10.66
N VAL A 63 -2.87 3.43 -10.12
CA VAL A 63 -2.69 4.56 -9.22
C VAL A 63 -2.88 5.88 -9.96
N GLU A 64 -3.77 6.71 -9.44
CA GLU A 64 -3.96 8.09 -9.85
C GLU A 64 -3.49 9.00 -8.71
N VAL A 65 -2.42 9.75 -8.95
CA VAL A 65 -1.89 10.73 -7.99
C VAL A 65 -2.83 11.93 -7.96
N LEU A 66 -3.34 12.25 -6.76
CA LEU A 66 -4.29 13.35 -6.56
C LEU A 66 -3.65 14.58 -5.92
N GLU A 67 -2.70 14.39 -5.01
CA GLU A 67 -2.02 15.47 -4.32
C GLU A 67 -0.58 15.11 -3.99
N VAL A 68 0.33 16.03 -4.27
CA VAL A 68 1.75 15.95 -3.94
C VAL A 68 2.22 17.27 -3.35
N SER A 69 3.15 17.21 -2.40
CA SER A 69 3.76 18.41 -1.82
C SER A 69 4.87 19.00 -2.69
N GLU A 70 5.47 18.18 -3.56
CA GLU A 70 6.56 18.54 -4.47
C GLU A 70 6.46 17.70 -5.75
N ASP A 71 7.14 18.12 -6.82
CA ASP A 71 7.17 17.38 -8.08
C ASP A 71 7.74 15.97 -7.87
N LEU A 72 7.03 14.98 -8.40
CA LEU A 72 7.47 13.59 -8.34
C LEU A 72 8.63 13.36 -9.31
N SER A 73 9.64 12.64 -8.85
CA SER A 73 10.77 12.22 -9.71
C SER A 73 10.43 11.10 -10.69
N MET A 74 9.23 10.51 -10.57
CA MET A 74 8.73 9.48 -11.47
C MET A 74 7.20 9.37 -11.41
N GLU A 75 6.61 8.86 -12.48
CA GLU A 75 5.21 8.44 -12.51
C GLU A 75 5.00 7.20 -11.64
N ILE A 76 3.79 7.04 -11.11
CA ILE A 76 3.41 5.96 -10.21
C ILE A 76 2.12 5.35 -10.75
N ASP A 77 2.20 4.12 -11.23
CA ASP A 77 1.08 3.29 -11.67
C ASP A 77 0.75 2.19 -10.65
N GLU A 78 1.76 1.75 -9.90
CA GLU A 78 1.66 0.82 -8.78
C GLU A 78 2.26 1.42 -7.52
N TRP A 79 1.60 1.22 -6.37
CA TRP A 79 2.07 1.72 -5.09
C TRP A 79 1.80 0.75 -3.96
N ASN A 80 2.81 0.48 -3.14
CA ASN A 80 2.66 -0.34 -1.94
C ASN A 80 3.09 0.43 -0.68
N PHE A 81 2.34 0.23 0.40
CA PHE A 81 2.66 0.81 1.71
C PHE A 81 2.28 -0.16 2.83
N ARG A 82 2.84 0.09 4.01
CA ARG A 82 2.64 -0.75 5.20
C ARG A 82 2.02 0.03 6.33
N VAL A 83 0.93 -0.48 6.87
CA VAL A 83 0.33 -0.03 8.12
C VAL A 83 0.93 -0.87 9.24
N ASN A 84 1.56 -0.25 10.22
CA ASN A 84 2.16 -0.97 11.34
C ASN A 84 1.05 -1.49 12.26
N CYS A 85 1.01 -2.80 12.51
CA CYS A 85 -0.04 -3.51 13.25
C CYS A 85 0.32 -3.93 14.68
N SER A 86 1.59 -3.87 15.05
CA SER A 86 2.02 -4.40 16.35
C SER A 86 1.69 -3.47 17.51
N GLU A 87 0.96 -3.97 18.52
CA GLU A 87 0.67 -3.28 19.80
C GLU A 87 1.91 -2.83 20.60
N TYR A 88 3.11 -3.24 20.19
CA TYR A 88 4.36 -2.88 20.86
C TYR A 88 4.69 -1.39 20.67
N ASN A 89 4.55 -0.61 21.75
CA ASN A 89 4.79 0.83 21.84
C ASN A 89 3.88 1.71 20.97
N GLY A 90 2.57 1.68 21.22
CA GLY A 90 1.66 2.66 20.61
C GLY A 90 1.62 2.51 19.10
N SER A 91 0.92 1.48 18.61
CA SER A 91 0.66 1.33 17.18
C SER A 91 -0.39 2.32 16.69
N PHE A 92 -0.17 3.60 16.95
CA PHE A 92 -1.06 4.72 16.69
C PHE A 92 -1.61 4.75 15.25
N TRP A 93 -0.88 4.15 14.30
CA TRP A 93 -1.31 4.02 12.91
C TRP A 93 -2.42 3.00 12.69
N VAL A 94 -2.46 1.92 13.45
CA VAL A 94 -3.59 0.98 13.42
C VAL A 94 -4.85 1.68 13.83
N ASP A 95 -4.83 2.43 14.94
CA ASP A 95 -6.05 3.01 15.48
C ASP A 95 -6.71 3.95 14.48
N LYS A 96 -5.92 4.83 13.85
CA LYS A 96 -6.41 5.72 12.80
C LYS A 96 -6.87 4.96 11.56
N PHE A 97 -6.12 3.94 11.13
CA PHE A 97 -6.48 3.14 9.96
C PHE A 97 -7.78 2.34 10.20
N LEU A 98 -7.92 1.68 11.35
CA LEU A 98 -9.11 0.94 11.74
C LEU A 98 -10.31 1.86 11.92
N ALA A 99 -10.13 3.04 12.53
CA ALA A 99 -11.19 4.04 12.61
C ALA A 99 -11.68 4.44 11.21
N SER A 100 -10.76 4.71 10.28
CA SER A 100 -11.11 5.03 8.89
C SER A 100 -11.81 3.86 8.18
N ALA A 101 -11.41 2.61 8.44
CA ALA A 101 -12.06 1.42 7.91
C ALA A 101 -13.48 1.23 8.47
N ASP A 102 -13.67 1.47 9.77
CA ASP A 102 -14.96 1.37 10.46
C ASP A 102 -15.95 2.44 10.01
N GLU A 103 -15.49 3.65 9.73
CA GLU A 103 -16.30 4.73 9.13
C GLU A 103 -16.85 4.29 7.77
N HIS A 104 -16.02 3.62 6.97
CA HIS A 104 -16.37 3.14 5.64
C HIS A 104 -16.98 1.73 5.61
N LYS A 105 -17.19 1.10 6.78
CA LYS A 105 -17.77 -0.24 6.92
C LYS A 105 -17.05 -1.31 6.09
N VAL A 106 -15.72 -1.24 6.04
CA VAL A 106 -14.90 -2.19 5.30
C VAL A 106 -14.19 -3.17 6.24
N GLN A 107 -14.25 -4.46 5.91
CA GLN A 107 -13.54 -5.50 6.64
C GLN A 107 -12.07 -5.54 6.20
N ILE A 108 -11.15 -5.67 7.16
CA ILE A 108 -9.71 -5.75 6.90
C ILE A 108 -9.23 -7.20 7.15
N PRO A 109 -8.36 -7.76 6.29
CA PRO A 109 -7.82 -7.19 5.05
C PRO A 109 -8.70 -7.44 3.81
N GLU A 110 -9.56 -8.47 3.83
CA GLU A 110 -10.21 -9.00 2.63
C GLU A 110 -11.18 -8.02 1.96
N GLY A 111 -11.84 -7.18 2.75
CA GLY A 111 -12.80 -6.20 2.26
C GLY A 111 -12.17 -5.02 1.53
N LEU A 112 -10.84 -4.85 1.58
CA LEU A 112 -10.13 -3.85 0.79
C LEU A 112 -9.91 -4.33 -0.65
N VAL A 113 -9.64 -5.62 -0.83
CA VAL A 113 -9.17 -6.17 -2.11
C VAL A 113 -10.24 -5.99 -3.20
N GLY A 114 -9.80 -5.48 -4.35
CA GLY A 114 -10.65 -5.20 -5.50
C GLY A 114 -11.43 -3.89 -5.41
N LYS A 115 -11.26 -3.10 -4.34
CA LYS A 115 -11.91 -1.79 -4.20
C LYS A 115 -11.03 -0.66 -4.71
N VAL A 116 -11.68 0.37 -5.24
CA VAL A 116 -11.05 1.66 -5.53
C VAL A 116 -11.12 2.52 -4.29
N ILE A 117 -9.95 2.86 -3.75
CA ILE A 117 -9.81 3.59 -2.50
C ILE A 117 -8.99 4.85 -2.73
N THR A 118 -9.48 5.96 -2.19
CA THR A 118 -8.73 7.20 -2.05
C THR A 118 -8.01 7.19 -0.72
N TRP A 119 -6.68 7.24 -0.79
CA TRP A 119 -5.76 7.22 0.32
C TRP A 119 -5.24 8.62 0.59
N VAL A 120 -5.29 9.05 1.85
CA VAL A 120 -4.72 10.33 2.29
C VAL A 120 -3.63 10.08 3.32
N LYS A 121 -2.51 10.79 3.18
CA LYS A 121 -1.44 10.77 4.15
C LYS A 121 -1.88 11.58 5.36
N ASP A 122 -1.95 10.90 6.49
CA ASP A 122 -2.21 11.53 7.78
C ASP A 122 -0.90 11.58 8.59
N SER A 123 -0.88 12.39 9.64
CA SER A 123 0.22 12.52 10.59
C SER A 123 -0.24 12.20 12.01
N ILE A 124 0.68 11.66 12.81
CA ILE A 124 0.52 11.57 14.26
C ILE A 124 1.72 12.19 14.94
N THR A 125 1.48 12.86 16.05
CA THR A 125 2.51 13.31 16.97
C THR A 125 2.47 12.40 18.20
N TYR A 126 3.60 11.89 18.62
CA TYR A 126 3.72 11.05 19.82
C TYR A 126 4.85 11.57 20.71
N GLU A 127 4.70 11.40 22.01
CA GLU A 127 5.70 11.81 22.99
C GLU A 127 6.56 10.61 23.40
N PHE A 128 7.87 10.80 23.33
CA PHE A 128 8.85 9.87 23.86
C PHE A 128 8.94 10.01 25.39
N LYS A 129 9.40 8.95 26.07
CA LYS A 129 9.59 8.96 27.54
C LYS A 129 10.61 10.01 28.03
N ASN A 130 11.44 10.54 27.13
CA ASN A 130 12.39 11.63 27.41
C ASN A 130 11.78 13.03 27.23
N GLY A 131 10.48 13.14 26.91
CA GLY A 131 9.78 14.40 26.68
C GLY A 131 9.93 14.98 25.27
N GLU A 132 10.65 14.32 24.36
CA GLU A 132 10.72 14.71 22.96
C GLU A 132 9.43 14.33 22.23
N THR A 133 9.06 15.10 21.22
CA THR A 133 7.95 14.76 20.32
C THR A 133 8.48 14.16 19.03
N GLY A 134 7.92 13.02 18.64
CA GLY A 134 8.12 12.40 17.33
C GLY A 134 6.92 12.65 16.43
N LYS A 135 7.17 12.80 15.13
CA LYS A 135 6.14 12.77 14.09
C LYS A 135 6.27 11.46 13.33
N ALA A 136 5.15 10.78 13.10
CA ALA A 136 5.06 9.72 12.11
C ALA A 136 3.97 10.06 11.09
N GLU A 137 4.04 9.45 9.92
CA GLU A 137 3.11 9.66 8.80
C GLU A 137 2.80 8.31 8.15
N ASN A 138 1.54 8.12 7.73
CA ASN A 138 1.11 6.96 6.96
C ASN A 138 -0.21 7.26 6.22
N PHE A 139 -0.64 6.35 5.36
CA PHE A 139 -1.89 6.49 4.61
C PHE A 139 -3.07 5.87 5.37
N ILE A 140 -4.21 6.56 5.33
CA ILE A 140 -5.51 6.11 5.84
C ILE A 140 -6.56 6.19 4.73
N ILE A 141 -7.71 5.53 4.94
CA ILE A 141 -8.83 5.52 3.99
C ILE A 141 -9.56 6.87 4.09
N GLU A 142 -9.55 7.65 3.02
CA GLU A 142 -10.35 8.87 2.93
C GLU A 142 -11.73 8.61 2.30
N ALA A 143 -11.78 7.78 1.26
CA ALA A 143 -13.01 7.42 0.58
C ALA A 143 -12.91 6.04 -0.08
N ILE A 144 -14.04 5.35 -0.22
CA ILE A 144 -14.19 4.10 -0.98
C ILE A 144 -15.21 4.34 -2.10
N GLU A 145 -14.74 4.28 -3.36
CA GLU A 145 -15.58 4.55 -4.54
C GLU A 145 -16.38 3.32 -5.00
N GLY A 146 -16.04 2.14 -4.47
CA GLY A 146 -16.73 0.87 -4.73
C GLY A 146 -15.80 -0.18 -5.29
N ASP A 147 -16.36 -1.18 -5.97
CA ASP A 147 -15.59 -2.20 -6.66
C ASP A 147 -14.92 -1.61 -7.91
N ALA A 148 -13.67 -1.99 -8.16
CA ALA A 148 -13.02 -1.66 -9.41
C ALA A 148 -13.87 -2.17 -10.58
N PRO A 149 -14.02 -1.38 -11.66
CA PRO A 149 -14.68 -1.86 -12.85
C PRO A 149 -13.98 -3.14 -13.28
N LYS A 150 -14.68 -4.28 -13.24
CA LYS A 150 -14.14 -5.56 -13.71
C LYS A 150 -13.57 -5.30 -15.09
N ALA A 151 -12.23 -5.38 -15.21
CA ALA A 151 -11.56 -5.24 -16.49
C ALA A 151 -12.34 -6.09 -17.48
N ALA A 152 -12.91 -5.45 -18.50
CA ALA A 152 -13.62 -6.17 -19.53
C ALA A 152 -12.65 -7.22 -20.03
N LYS A 153 -12.96 -8.51 -19.79
CA LYS A 153 -12.12 -9.62 -20.25
C LYS A 153 -11.68 -9.28 -21.67
N PRO A 154 -10.37 -9.29 -21.99
CA PRO A 154 -9.93 -8.97 -23.33
C PRO A 154 -10.74 -9.84 -24.28
N LYS A 155 -11.55 -9.17 -25.12
CA LYS A 155 -12.44 -9.83 -26.07
C LYS A 155 -11.53 -10.76 -26.88
N PRO A 156 -11.81 -12.08 -26.94
CA PRO A 156 -10.96 -12.98 -27.70
C PRO A 156 -10.84 -12.41 -29.10
N ALA A 157 -9.61 -12.20 -29.58
CA ALA A 157 -9.36 -11.84 -30.95
C ALA A 157 -10.01 -12.93 -31.81
N VAL A 158 -11.14 -12.62 -32.42
CA VAL A 158 -11.82 -13.51 -33.36
C VAL A 158 -10.85 -13.66 -34.53
N LYS A 159 -10.13 -14.78 -34.58
CA LYS A 159 -9.36 -15.14 -35.77
C LYS A 159 -10.33 -15.13 -36.96
N PRO A 160 -9.99 -14.46 -38.07
CA PRO A 160 -10.79 -14.56 -39.29
C PRO A 160 -10.93 -16.03 -39.66
N LYS A 161 -12.18 -16.48 -39.81
CA LYS A 161 -12.52 -17.82 -40.28
C LYS A 161 -12.00 -17.93 -41.71
N ALA A 162 -10.96 -18.74 -41.93
CA ALA A 162 -10.53 -19.09 -43.27
C ALA A 162 -11.69 -19.77 -43.99
N THR A 163 -12.23 -19.09 -45.00
CA THR A 163 -13.16 -19.66 -45.96
C THR A 163 -12.41 -20.73 -46.75
N ALA A 164 -12.75 -22.00 -46.50
CA ALA A 164 -12.33 -23.10 -47.36
C ALA A 164 -12.92 -22.87 -48.75
N LYS A 165 -12.07 -22.46 -49.69
CA LYS A 165 -12.41 -22.38 -51.11
C LYS A 165 -12.45 -23.81 -51.63
N ALA A 166 -13.60 -24.21 -52.16
CA ALA A 166 -13.83 -25.47 -52.82
C ALA A 166 -12.81 -25.73 -53.93
N ALA A 167 -12.34 -26.97 -54.03
CA ALA A 167 -11.67 -27.49 -55.20
C ALA A 167 -12.29 -28.86 -55.54
N ALA A 168 -13.11 -28.86 -56.58
CA ALA A 168 -13.37 -29.98 -57.48
C ALA A 168 -13.16 -29.38 -58.89
N PRO A 169 -12.52 -30.12 -59.82
CA PRO A 169 -13.17 -31.26 -60.46
C PRO A 169 -12.40 -32.57 -60.37
#